data_AF-A0A942BI01-F1
#
_entry.id   AF-A0A942BI01-F1
#
_cell.length_a   1.000
_cell.length_b   1.000
_cell.length_c   1.000
_cell.angle_alpha   90.00
_cell.angle_beta   90.00
_cell.angle_gamma   90.00
#
_symmetry.space_group_name_H-M   'P 1'
#
loop_
_entity.id
_entity.type
_entity.pdbx_description
1 polymer ?
#
loop_
_entity_poly.entity_id
_entity_poly.type
_entity_poly.pdbx_seq_one_letter_code
_entity_poly.pdbx_strand_id
1 'polypeptide(L)'
;MLVPMLAAILLRAGVSMAWQDFSFSERMRLIDISWERAGASEREAACGFLNSALRARIAKNYESSSLELDHALAALSKRTVRLEDAIDVAFASPVVEPGKEAELQVHWAYVPAGAKAITISAGDHDVLCQPGRPVSISVRPADVLPEVENHPESVAPIPVQVGSVTKFATISISSRTRARAEGFLSSSNPAVRGLAEGAQRILDGKMVRQSPVDSLSLAESLQAGKKRLADVLTFPSVVSEGALFRVSLPKVLPKSRRVDVLVCVAASGFSFSDYADAYGRGAIAQQAAQRGWAMIAIEPGAPHSVSKALRWLEDTCGIKPGRLFLMGHGAGGDALVSDAEALTGVAASAILGPNLSQLPASLLAHPVFIAAGKNDPFSEQPMAKLTELLKGRKDVELFRPERCEHLMVVATAGEQMFKFFDQLGR
;
A
#
# COMPACT_ATOMS: atom_id res chain seq x y z
N MET A 1 -2.00 -48.38 -15.12
CA MET A 1 -2.97 -47.45 -14.50
C MET A 1 -2.21 -46.48 -13.58
N LEU A 2 -1.72 -45.35 -14.09
CA LEU A 2 -0.98 -44.36 -13.27
C LEU A 2 -0.99 -42.95 -13.88
N VAL A 3 -2.04 -42.64 -14.67
CA VAL A 3 -2.15 -41.39 -15.46
C VAL A 3 -3.30 -40.44 -15.03
N PRO A 4 -4.33 -40.79 -14.21
CA PRO A 4 -5.35 -39.79 -13.86
C PRO A 4 -4.97 -38.86 -12.69
N MET A 5 -3.90 -39.11 -11.94
CA MET A 5 -3.59 -38.33 -10.73
C MET A 5 -2.77 -37.05 -11.00
N LEU A 6 -2.08 -36.95 -12.14
CA LEU A 6 -1.35 -35.73 -12.52
C LEU A 6 -2.25 -34.63 -13.12
N ALA A 7 -3.40 -34.99 -13.71
CA ALA A 7 -4.31 -34.02 -14.32
C ALA A 7 -5.13 -33.21 -13.30
N ALA A 8 -5.34 -33.73 -12.08
CA ALA A 8 -6.06 -33.03 -11.02
C ALA A 8 -5.21 -31.96 -10.30
N ILE A 9 -3.87 -32.01 -10.44
CA ILE A 9 -2.95 -31.02 -9.85
C ILE A 9 -2.74 -29.81 -10.80
N LEU A 10 -3.01 -29.98 -12.11
CA LEU A 10 -2.77 -28.94 -13.13
C LEU A 10 -3.99 -28.06 -13.47
N LEU A 11 -5.17 -28.33 -12.87
CA LEU A 11 -6.41 -27.58 -13.13
C LEU A 11 -6.96 -26.82 -11.91
N ARG A 12 -6.15 -26.60 -10.87
CA ARG A 12 -6.39 -25.42 -10.02
C ARG A 12 -5.95 -24.23 -10.87
N ALA A 13 -6.89 -23.61 -11.58
CA ALA A 13 -6.68 -22.33 -12.26
C ALA A 13 -5.98 -21.39 -11.27
N GLY A 14 -4.67 -21.21 -11.43
CA GLY A 14 -3.85 -20.53 -10.46
C GLY A 14 -4.32 -19.09 -10.35
N VAL A 15 -4.81 -18.72 -9.16
CA VAL A 15 -5.06 -17.32 -8.83
C VAL A 15 -3.74 -16.58 -9.01
N SER A 16 -3.72 -15.53 -9.83
CA SER A 16 -2.49 -14.81 -10.14
C SER A 16 -1.87 -14.23 -8.86
N MET A 17 -0.54 -14.07 -8.83
CA MET A 17 0.14 -13.44 -7.71
C MET A 17 -0.41 -12.04 -7.41
N ALA A 18 -0.75 -11.28 -8.47
CA ALA A 18 -1.38 -9.97 -8.36
C ALA A 18 -2.71 -10.01 -7.59
N TRP A 19 -3.50 -11.08 -7.75
CA TRP A 19 -4.75 -11.25 -7.03
C TRP A 19 -4.53 -11.57 -5.55
N GLN A 20 -3.52 -12.38 -5.23
CA GLN A 20 -3.16 -12.65 -3.83
C GLN A 20 -2.66 -11.39 -3.11
N ASP A 21 -1.93 -10.52 -3.81
CA ASP A 21 -1.51 -9.23 -3.28
C ASP A 21 -2.68 -8.25 -3.13
N PHE A 22 -3.62 -8.25 -4.08
CA PHE A 22 -4.89 -7.52 -3.95
C PHE A 22 -5.68 -7.96 -2.72
N SER A 23 -5.94 -9.26 -2.60
CA SER A 23 -6.70 -9.88 -1.53
C SER A 23 -6.14 -9.51 -0.14
N PHE A 24 -4.82 -9.61 0.00
CA PHE A 24 -4.13 -9.25 1.22
C PHE A 24 -4.21 -7.75 1.53
N SER A 25 -3.90 -6.89 0.55
CA SER A 25 -3.93 -5.43 0.73
C SER A 25 -5.34 -4.93 1.10
N GLU A 26 -6.39 -5.46 0.48
CA GLU A 26 -7.75 -5.05 0.77
C GLU A 26 -8.20 -5.46 2.18
N ARG A 27 -7.86 -6.67 2.64
CA ARG A 27 -8.10 -7.08 4.03
C ARG A 27 -7.32 -6.23 5.02
N MET A 28 -6.04 -5.95 4.73
CA MET A 28 -5.22 -5.09 5.58
C MET A 28 -5.79 -3.68 5.73
N ARG A 29 -6.37 -3.11 4.67
CA ARG A 29 -7.09 -1.83 4.72
C ARG A 29 -8.31 -1.89 5.65
N LEU A 30 -9.11 -2.96 5.56
CA LEU A 30 -10.28 -3.13 6.42
C LEU A 30 -9.89 -3.34 7.89
N ILE A 31 -8.80 -4.08 8.12
CA ILE A 31 -8.19 -4.27 9.43
C ILE A 31 -7.70 -2.94 9.99
N ASP A 32 -7.01 -2.12 9.21
CA ASP A 32 -6.54 -0.79 9.62
C ASP A 32 -7.69 0.10 10.12
N ILE A 33 -8.77 0.18 9.34
CA ILE A 33 -9.97 0.95 9.71
C ILE A 33 -10.62 0.40 10.99
N SER A 34 -10.67 -0.92 11.14
CA SER A 34 -11.28 -1.57 12.30
C SER A 34 -10.41 -1.47 13.54
N TRP A 35 -9.09 -1.53 13.38
CA TRP A 35 -8.09 -1.40 14.44
C TRP A 35 -8.23 -0.07 15.16
N GLU A 36 -8.33 1.03 14.41
CA GLU A 36 -8.50 2.38 14.95
C GLU A 36 -9.76 2.54 15.80
N ARG A 37 -10.82 1.77 15.50
CA ARG A 37 -12.10 1.81 16.23
C ARG A 37 -12.19 0.78 17.35
N ALA A 38 -11.36 -0.26 17.29
CA ALA A 38 -11.37 -1.36 18.23
C ALA A 38 -10.83 -0.93 19.61
N GLY A 39 -11.43 -1.47 20.65
CA GLY A 39 -10.90 -1.35 22.01
C GLY A 39 -9.73 -2.30 22.21
N ALA A 40 -9.15 -2.21 23.41
CA ALA A 40 -7.91 -2.91 23.71
C ALA A 40 -8.06 -4.44 23.76
N SER A 41 -9.19 -4.95 24.25
CA SER A 41 -9.49 -6.38 24.26
C SER A 41 -9.64 -6.95 22.85
N GLU A 42 -10.24 -6.20 21.94
CA GLU A 42 -10.45 -6.65 20.56
C GLU A 42 -9.13 -6.66 19.78
N ARG A 43 -8.26 -5.66 19.98
CA ARG A 43 -6.91 -5.62 19.41
C ARG A 43 -6.05 -6.79 19.88
N GLU A 44 -6.09 -7.09 21.18
CA GLU A 44 -5.38 -8.25 21.75
C GLU A 44 -5.86 -9.56 21.11
N ALA A 45 -7.17 -9.75 20.98
CA ALA A 45 -7.75 -10.94 20.34
C ALA A 45 -7.35 -11.06 18.86
N ALA A 46 -7.19 -9.94 18.15
CA ALA A 46 -6.79 -9.93 16.74
C ALA A 46 -5.29 -10.24 16.53
N CYS A 47 -4.42 -9.94 17.49
CA CYS A 47 -2.96 -10.09 17.34
C CYS A 47 -2.55 -11.52 16.97
N GLY A 48 -3.17 -12.54 17.59
CA GLY A 48 -2.87 -13.94 17.29
C GLY A 48 -3.14 -14.31 15.84
N PHE A 49 -4.27 -13.86 15.30
CA PHE A 49 -4.67 -14.10 13.92
C PHE A 49 -3.78 -13.34 12.93
N LEU A 50 -3.45 -12.08 13.18
CA LEU A 50 -2.56 -11.29 12.32
C LEU A 50 -1.15 -11.92 12.22
N ASN A 51 -0.60 -12.39 13.34
CA ASN A 51 0.67 -13.11 13.34
C ASN A 51 0.62 -14.42 12.54
N SER A 52 -0.47 -15.18 12.65
CA SER A 52 -0.68 -16.39 11.87
C SER A 52 -0.85 -16.08 10.38
N ALA A 53 -1.58 -15.01 10.04
CA ALA A 53 -1.74 -14.54 8.67
C ALA A 53 -0.40 -14.17 8.04
N LEU A 54 0.46 -13.44 8.76
CA LEU A 54 1.78 -13.06 8.26
C LEU A 54 2.70 -14.28 8.09
N ARG A 55 2.72 -15.22 9.04
CA ARG A 55 3.46 -16.49 8.89
C ARG A 55 3.01 -17.27 7.66
N ALA A 56 1.69 -17.40 7.47
CA ALA A 56 1.12 -18.06 6.31
C ALA A 56 1.51 -17.37 4.99
N ARG A 57 1.51 -16.02 4.95
CA ARG A 57 1.94 -15.25 3.78
C ARG A 57 3.40 -15.47 3.44
N ILE A 58 4.29 -15.43 4.44
CA ILE A 58 5.73 -15.72 4.25
C ILE A 58 5.93 -17.14 3.71
N ALA A 59 5.15 -18.10 4.22
CA ALA A 59 5.15 -19.48 3.74
C ALA A 59 4.43 -19.68 2.38
N LYS A 60 3.96 -18.60 1.73
CA LYS A 60 3.17 -18.61 0.49
C LYS A 60 1.89 -19.45 0.56
N ASN A 61 1.34 -19.63 1.76
CA ASN A 61 0.02 -20.22 1.99
C ASN A 61 -1.04 -19.10 2.04
N TYR A 62 -1.40 -18.60 0.87
CA TYR A 62 -2.26 -17.41 0.75
C TYR A 62 -3.72 -17.66 1.19
N GLU A 63 -4.23 -18.89 1.03
CA GLU A 63 -5.57 -19.27 1.51
C GLU A 63 -5.64 -19.15 3.04
N SER A 64 -4.68 -19.76 3.76
CA SER A 64 -4.62 -19.63 5.22
C SER A 64 -4.33 -18.20 5.66
N SER A 65 -3.50 -17.46 4.92
CA SER A 65 -3.26 -16.04 5.23
C SER A 65 -4.55 -15.24 5.19
N SER A 66 -5.37 -15.41 4.14
CA SER A 66 -6.63 -14.70 3.97
C SER A 66 -7.66 -15.07 5.04
N LEU A 67 -7.77 -16.36 5.38
CA LEU A 67 -8.65 -16.84 6.45
C LEU A 67 -8.29 -16.21 7.80
N GLU A 68 -7.01 -16.19 8.15
CA GLU A 68 -6.54 -15.61 9.41
C GLU A 68 -6.77 -14.09 9.46
N LEU A 69 -6.60 -13.37 8.35
CA LEU A 69 -6.96 -11.95 8.27
C LEU A 69 -8.46 -11.71 8.49
N ASP A 70 -9.32 -12.57 7.93
CA ASP A 70 -10.76 -12.45 8.15
C ASP A 70 -11.16 -12.77 9.60
N HIS A 71 -10.46 -13.70 10.27
CA HIS A 71 -10.58 -13.91 11.72
C HIS A 71 -10.14 -12.68 12.53
N ALA A 72 -9.03 -12.05 12.15
CA ALA A 72 -8.58 -10.81 12.79
C ALA A 72 -9.62 -9.70 12.65
N LEU A 73 -10.15 -9.50 11.44
CA LEU A 73 -11.19 -8.50 11.17
C LEU A 73 -12.48 -8.79 11.95
N ALA A 74 -12.87 -10.06 12.04
CA ALA A 74 -14.03 -10.49 12.82
C ALA A 74 -13.85 -10.21 14.32
N ALA A 75 -12.66 -10.50 14.87
CA ALA A 75 -12.32 -10.20 16.26
C ALA A 75 -12.36 -8.69 16.55
N LEU A 76 -11.77 -7.86 15.68
CA LEU A 76 -11.82 -6.39 15.79
C LEU A 76 -13.25 -5.85 15.76
N SER A 77 -14.14 -6.54 15.04
CA SER A 77 -15.54 -6.14 14.85
C SER A 77 -16.53 -6.85 15.78
N LYS A 78 -16.06 -7.62 16.78
CA LYS A 78 -16.90 -8.41 17.71
C LYS A 78 -17.93 -9.31 17.02
N ARG A 79 -17.52 -9.91 15.90
CA ARG A 79 -18.35 -10.84 15.12
C ARG A 79 -17.58 -12.13 14.85
N THR A 80 -18.25 -13.10 14.25
CA THR A 80 -17.60 -14.28 13.69
C THR A 80 -17.28 -14.06 12.21
N VAL A 81 -16.36 -14.87 11.68
CA VAL A 81 -16.09 -14.95 10.24
C VAL A 81 -17.35 -15.45 9.54
N ARG A 82 -17.73 -14.77 8.46
CA ARG A 82 -18.87 -15.09 7.62
C ARG A 82 -18.38 -15.71 6.32
N LEU A 83 -19.27 -16.40 5.61
CA LEU A 83 -18.94 -17.01 4.33
C LEU A 83 -18.54 -15.95 3.28
N GLU A 84 -19.20 -14.80 3.31
CA GLU A 84 -18.97 -13.63 2.45
C GLU A 84 -17.58 -13.01 2.63
N ASP A 85 -16.95 -13.17 3.80
CA ASP A 85 -15.62 -12.62 4.05
C ASP A 85 -14.58 -13.30 3.13
N ALA A 86 -14.76 -14.59 2.84
CA ALA A 86 -13.89 -15.39 1.97
C ALA A 86 -13.94 -15.03 0.47
N ILE A 87 -14.80 -14.10 0.05
CA ILE A 87 -14.99 -13.72 -1.36
C ILE A 87 -14.26 -12.42 -1.69
N ASP A 88 -13.36 -12.44 -2.67
CA ASP A 88 -12.76 -11.22 -3.22
C ASP A 88 -13.50 -10.78 -4.48
N VAL A 89 -13.63 -9.46 -4.64
CA VAL A 89 -14.22 -8.82 -5.82
C VAL A 89 -13.26 -7.74 -6.33
N ALA A 90 -12.91 -7.80 -7.60
CA ALA A 90 -12.10 -6.78 -8.26
C ALA A 90 -12.32 -6.83 -9.78
N PHE A 91 -12.06 -5.74 -10.47
CA PHE A 91 -12.09 -5.75 -11.93
C PHE A 91 -10.82 -6.37 -12.51
N ALA A 92 -10.96 -7.14 -13.59
CA ALA A 92 -9.84 -7.75 -14.30
C ALA A 92 -8.86 -6.69 -14.86
N SER A 93 -9.40 -5.53 -15.25
CA SER A 93 -8.65 -4.34 -15.67
C SER A 93 -8.91 -3.20 -14.68
N PRO A 94 -7.88 -2.42 -14.28
CA PRO A 94 -8.06 -1.27 -13.41
C PRO A 94 -8.76 -0.09 -14.12
N VAL A 95 -8.99 -0.19 -15.43
CA VAL A 95 -9.62 0.84 -16.25
C VAL A 95 -10.62 0.27 -17.27
N VAL A 96 -11.66 1.04 -17.55
CA VAL A 96 -12.62 0.79 -18.63
C VAL A 96 -12.88 2.09 -19.41
N GLU A 97 -13.14 1.97 -20.70
CA GLU A 97 -13.55 3.09 -21.53
C GLU A 97 -14.99 3.54 -21.18
N PRO A 98 -15.32 4.84 -21.28
CA PRO A 98 -16.67 5.33 -21.02
C PRO A 98 -17.75 4.57 -21.82
N GLY A 99 -18.80 4.15 -21.12
CA GLY A 99 -19.92 3.41 -21.72
C GLY A 99 -19.63 1.95 -22.11
N LYS A 100 -18.45 1.42 -21.82
CA LYS A 100 -18.12 0.01 -22.05
C LYS A 100 -18.37 -0.82 -20.79
N GLU A 101 -18.56 -2.12 -21.01
CA GLU A 101 -18.60 -3.12 -19.95
C GLU A 101 -17.17 -3.42 -19.46
N ALA A 102 -17.05 -3.68 -18.17
CA ALA A 102 -15.84 -4.13 -17.50
C ALA A 102 -16.07 -5.53 -16.90
N GLU A 103 -15.07 -6.38 -16.97
CA GLU A 103 -15.12 -7.70 -16.37
C GLU A 103 -14.83 -7.61 -14.86
N LEU A 104 -15.86 -7.79 -14.04
CA LEU A 104 -15.76 -7.96 -12.59
C LEU A 104 -15.44 -9.42 -12.28
N GLN A 105 -14.29 -9.67 -11.66
CA GLN A 105 -13.86 -10.99 -11.22
C GLN A 105 -14.22 -11.23 -9.76
N VAL A 106 -14.75 -12.42 -9.50
CA VAL A 106 -15.16 -12.87 -8.17
C VAL A 106 -14.45 -14.17 -7.85
N HIS A 107 -13.73 -14.19 -6.74
CA HIS A 107 -12.87 -15.31 -6.34
C HIS A 107 -13.09 -15.69 -4.88
N TRP A 108 -12.93 -16.98 -4.58
CA TRP A 108 -12.77 -17.45 -3.20
C TRP A 108 -11.30 -17.29 -2.80
N ALA A 109 -11.02 -16.44 -1.83
CA ALA A 109 -9.68 -16.30 -1.22
C ALA A 109 -9.28 -17.60 -0.49
N TYR A 110 -10.26 -18.29 0.07
CA TYR A 110 -10.19 -19.63 0.64
C TYR A 110 -11.59 -20.25 0.60
N VAL A 111 -11.70 -21.58 0.74
CA VAL A 111 -13.01 -22.26 0.74
C VAL A 111 -13.31 -22.82 2.13
N PRO A 112 -14.22 -22.20 2.91
CA PRO A 112 -14.60 -22.72 4.21
C PRO A 112 -15.16 -24.15 4.15
N ALA A 113 -14.95 -24.93 5.21
CA ALA A 113 -15.55 -26.26 5.31
C ALA A 113 -17.08 -26.16 5.27
N GLY A 114 -17.71 -26.94 4.39
CA GLY A 114 -19.17 -26.91 4.20
C GLY A 114 -19.70 -25.64 3.50
N ALA A 115 -18.82 -24.86 2.86
CA ALA A 115 -19.23 -23.70 2.05
C ALA A 115 -20.32 -24.08 1.05
N LYS A 116 -21.35 -23.23 0.98
CA LYS A 116 -22.41 -23.29 -0.04
C LYS A 116 -22.17 -22.20 -1.07
N ALA A 117 -22.85 -22.31 -2.21
CA ALA A 117 -22.80 -21.26 -3.20
C ALA A 117 -23.42 -19.95 -2.66
N ILE A 118 -22.84 -18.81 -3.05
CA ILE A 118 -23.31 -17.47 -2.69
C ILE A 118 -23.76 -16.74 -3.95
N THR A 119 -24.91 -16.05 -3.88
CA THR A 119 -25.32 -15.13 -4.95
C THR A 119 -24.48 -13.86 -4.89
N ILE A 120 -23.94 -13.47 -6.04
CA ILE A 120 -23.19 -12.23 -6.25
C ILE A 120 -24.01 -11.37 -7.19
N SER A 121 -24.26 -10.12 -6.80
CA SER A 121 -25.03 -9.16 -7.58
C SER A 121 -24.23 -7.88 -7.85
N ALA A 122 -24.23 -7.43 -9.10
CA ALA A 122 -23.66 -6.14 -9.50
C ALA A 122 -24.51 -5.54 -10.62
N GLY A 123 -25.21 -4.44 -10.33
CA GLY A 123 -26.26 -3.91 -11.21
C GLY A 123 -27.43 -4.89 -11.34
N ASP A 124 -27.87 -5.13 -12.58
CA ASP A 124 -28.96 -6.06 -12.90
C ASP A 124 -28.49 -7.52 -13.10
N HIS A 125 -27.23 -7.82 -12.77
CA HIS A 125 -26.64 -9.15 -12.93
C HIS A 125 -26.57 -9.89 -11.60
N ASP A 126 -27.17 -11.09 -11.57
CA ASP A 126 -27.04 -12.06 -10.48
C ASP A 126 -26.32 -13.31 -10.98
N VAL A 127 -25.27 -13.73 -10.27
CA VAL A 127 -24.56 -14.98 -10.54
C VAL A 127 -24.38 -15.80 -9.28
N LEU A 128 -24.48 -17.12 -9.41
CA LEU A 128 -24.24 -18.04 -8.30
C LEU A 128 -22.76 -18.46 -8.26
N CYS A 129 -22.00 -17.93 -7.29
CA CYS A 129 -20.59 -18.25 -7.10
C CYS A 129 -20.44 -19.57 -6.33
N GLN A 130 -19.97 -20.61 -7.02
CA GLN A 130 -19.74 -21.93 -6.43
C GLN A 130 -18.42 -21.96 -5.64
N PRO A 131 -18.34 -22.68 -4.50
CA PRO A 131 -17.12 -22.80 -3.70
C PRO A 131 -15.88 -23.16 -4.53
N GLY A 132 -14.85 -22.32 -4.46
CA GLY A 132 -13.56 -22.52 -5.14
C GLY A 132 -13.59 -22.33 -6.66
N ARG A 133 -14.71 -21.91 -7.24
CA ARG A 133 -14.81 -21.61 -8.68
C ARG A 133 -14.88 -20.10 -8.88
N PRO A 134 -13.94 -19.51 -9.65
CA PRO A 134 -14.05 -18.11 -10.00
C PRO A 134 -15.25 -17.87 -10.91
N VAL A 135 -15.83 -16.68 -10.83
CA VAL A 135 -16.92 -16.23 -11.72
C VAL A 135 -16.60 -14.82 -12.20
N SER A 136 -16.89 -14.55 -13.46
CA SER A 136 -16.80 -13.21 -14.05
C SER A 136 -18.21 -12.67 -14.34
N ILE A 137 -18.43 -11.39 -14.05
CA ILE A 137 -19.66 -10.66 -14.34
C ILE A 137 -19.29 -9.50 -15.28
N SER A 138 -19.99 -9.36 -16.41
CA SER A 138 -19.85 -8.17 -17.23
C SER A 138 -20.65 -7.05 -16.59
N VAL A 139 -20.01 -5.95 -16.22
CA VAL A 139 -20.65 -4.82 -15.53
C VAL A 139 -20.36 -3.56 -16.29
N ARG A 140 -21.39 -2.85 -16.74
CA ARG A 140 -21.25 -1.47 -17.19
C ARG A 140 -21.34 -0.54 -15.97
N PRO A 141 -20.29 0.24 -15.64
CA PRO A 141 -20.30 1.09 -14.45
C PRO A 141 -21.52 2.03 -14.33
N ALA A 142 -21.99 2.58 -15.47
CA ALA A 142 -23.13 3.49 -15.52
C ALA A 142 -24.47 2.83 -15.17
N ASP A 143 -24.60 1.51 -15.32
CA ASP A 143 -25.82 0.80 -14.95
C ASP A 143 -25.92 0.63 -13.43
N VAL A 144 -24.79 0.73 -12.70
CA VAL A 144 -24.72 0.64 -11.23
C VAL A 144 -24.64 2.01 -10.58
N LEU A 145 -23.87 2.94 -11.17
CA LEU A 145 -23.65 4.31 -10.70
C LEU A 145 -23.87 5.28 -11.86
N PRO A 146 -25.12 5.69 -12.15
CA PRO A 146 -25.45 6.51 -13.32
C PRO A 146 -24.67 7.83 -13.43
N GLU A 147 -24.23 8.40 -12.30
CA GLU A 147 -23.43 9.62 -12.27
C GLU A 147 -22.12 9.52 -13.06
N VAL A 148 -21.56 8.31 -13.21
CA VAL A 148 -20.30 8.13 -13.94
C VAL A 148 -20.43 8.39 -15.44
N GLU A 149 -21.64 8.32 -16.00
CA GLU A 149 -21.89 8.63 -17.42
C GLU A 149 -21.60 10.10 -17.73
N ASN A 150 -21.80 10.99 -16.75
CA ASN A 150 -21.51 12.42 -16.86
C ASN A 150 -20.04 12.76 -16.51
N HIS A 151 -19.26 11.78 -16.05
CA HIS A 151 -17.88 11.94 -15.59
C HIS A 151 -16.95 10.90 -16.25
N PRO A 152 -16.65 11.06 -17.56
CA PRO A 152 -15.91 10.07 -18.36
C PRO A 152 -14.44 9.90 -17.95
N GLU A 153 -13.96 10.69 -16.99
CA GLU A 153 -12.62 10.62 -16.41
C GLU A 153 -12.76 10.63 -14.89
N SER A 154 -13.02 9.45 -14.30
CA SER A 154 -13.32 9.31 -12.87
C SER A 154 -12.88 7.97 -12.30
N VAL A 155 -12.86 7.86 -10.97
CA VAL A 155 -12.66 6.60 -10.26
C VAL A 155 -13.97 6.27 -9.55
N ALA A 156 -14.53 5.10 -9.85
CA ALA A 156 -15.87 4.69 -9.41
C ALA A 156 -15.77 3.49 -8.45
N PRO A 157 -16.33 3.58 -7.23
CA PRO A 157 -16.44 2.46 -6.29
C PRO A 157 -17.73 1.68 -6.58
N ILE A 158 -17.67 0.67 -7.44
CA ILE A 158 -18.84 -0.12 -7.84
C ILE A 158 -19.28 -1.01 -6.67
N PRO A 159 -20.50 -0.84 -6.13
CA PRO A 159 -21.04 -1.73 -5.11
C PRO A 159 -21.32 -3.11 -5.70
N VAL A 160 -20.91 -4.15 -4.98
CA VAL A 160 -21.12 -5.56 -5.32
C VAL A 160 -21.75 -6.24 -4.11
N GLN A 161 -22.97 -6.73 -4.26
CA GLN A 161 -23.64 -7.49 -3.22
C GLN A 161 -23.08 -8.92 -3.23
N VAL A 162 -22.48 -9.35 -2.14
CA VAL A 162 -21.95 -10.70 -1.91
C VAL A 162 -22.81 -11.30 -0.82
N GLY A 163 -23.80 -12.13 -1.17
CA GLY A 163 -24.75 -12.68 -0.20
C GLY A 163 -25.45 -11.58 0.60
N SER A 164 -25.21 -11.51 1.91
CA SER A 164 -25.78 -10.48 2.78
C SER A 164 -24.95 -9.20 2.93
N VAL A 165 -23.76 -9.13 2.32
CA VAL A 165 -22.79 -8.05 2.52
C VAL A 165 -22.51 -7.30 1.24
N THR A 166 -22.50 -5.96 1.30
CA THR A 166 -22.02 -5.13 0.18
C THR A 166 -20.50 -4.95 0.27
N LYS A 167 -19.78 -5.31 -0.79
CA LYS A 167 -18.36 -4.99 -1.02
C LYS A 167 -18.26 -3.92 -2.12
N PHE A 168 -17.08 -3.34 -2.29
CA PHE A 168 -16.84 -2.33 -3.32
C PHE A 168 -15.65 -2.72 -4.18
N ALA A 169 -15.85 -2.80 -5.50
CA ALA A 169 -14.78 -2.96 -6.48
C ALA A 169 -14.50 -1.60 -7.13
N THR A 170 -13.27 -1.11 -7.06
CA THR A 170 -12.91 0.19 -7.65
C THR A 170 -12.49 0.01 -9.10
N ILE A 171 -12.99 0.87 -10.00
CA ILE A 171 -12.56 0.93 -11.40
C ILE A 171 -12.33 2.38 -11.82
N SER A 172 -11.36 2.59 -12.69
CA SER A 172 -11.17 3.89 -13.34
C SER A 172 -11.93 3.93 -14.65
N ILE A 173 -12.67 5.00 -14.91
CA ILE A 173 -13.35 5.23 -16.18
C ILE A 173 -12.56 6.31 -16.89
N SER A 174 -11.99 5.96 -18.04
CA SER A 174 -11.10 6.86 -18.76
C SER A 174 -10.92 6.44 -20.19
N SER A 175 -10.93 7.43 -21.09
CA SER A 175 -10.83 7.19 -22.52
C SER A 175 -9.38 7.07 -22.99
N ARG A 176 -9.12 6.12 -23.89
CA ARG A 176 -7.82 5.90 -24.56
C ARG A 176 -6.64 5.81 -23.58
N THR A 177 -6.87 5.23 -22.40
CA THR A 177 -5.94 5.31 -21.25
C THR A 177 -4.53 4.83 -21.59
N ARG A 178 -4.42 3.68 -22.28
CA ARG A 178 -3.12 3.12 -22.68
C ARG A 178 -2.41 4.00 -23.73
N ALA A 179 -3.13 4.44 -24.76
CA ALA A 179 -2.58 5.32 -25.80
C ALA A 179 -2.12 6.68 -25.23
N ARG A 180 -2.84 7.24 -24.24
CA ARG A 180 -2.42 8.44 -23.50
C ARG A 180 -1.10 8.21 -22.77
N ALA A 181 -1.00 7.11 -22.02
CA ALA A 181 0.23 6.76 -21.30
C ALA A 181 1.42 6.61 -22.26
N GLU A 182 1.23 5.88 -23.36
CA GLU A 182 2.26 5.70 -24.41
C GLU A 182 2.68 7.04 -25.03
N GLY A 183 1.74 7.93 -25.34
CA GLY A 183 2.03 9.25 -25.90
C GLY A 183 2.87 10.16 -24.98
N PHE A 184 2.81 9.96 -23.66
CA PHE A 184 3.59 10.73 -22.68
C PHE A 184 4.97 10.14 -22.36
N LEU A 185 5.24 8.89 -22.73
CA LEU A 185 6.56 8.27 -22.50
C LEU A 185 7.70 9.02 -23.21
N SER A 186 7.43 9.63 -24.37
CA SER A 186 8.41 10.42 -25.13
C SER A 186 8.48 11.88 -24.70
N SER A 187 7.79 12.29 -23.63
CA SER A 187 7.80 13.68 -23.17
C SER A 187 9.21 14.09 -22.72
N SER A 188 9.61 15.31 -23.09
CA SER A 188 10.83 15.93 -22.58
C SER A 188 10.68 16.40 -21.12
N ASN A 189 9.44 16.52 -20.62
CA ASN A 189 9.19 16.85 -19.22
C ASN A 189 9.31 15.58 -18.36
N PRO A 190 10.32 15.50 -17.46
CA PRO A 190 10.55 14.30 -16.66
C PRO A 190 9.41 13.96 -15.71
N ALA A 191 8.63 14.94 -15.23
CA ALA A 191 7.44 14.67 -14.41
C ALA A 191 6.36 13.97 -15.23
N VAL A 192 6.11 14.45 -16.45
CA VAL A 192 5.09 13.87 -17.37
C VAL A 192 5.47 12.44 -17.74
N ARG A 193 6.73 12.22 -18.14
CA ARG A 193 7.23 10.88 -18.48
C ARG A 193 7.14 9.92 -17.28
N GLY A 194 7.57 10.36 -16.09
CA GLY A 194 7.54 9.51 -14.90
C GLY A 194 6.12 9.13 -14.45
N LEU A 195 5.15 10.04 -14.56
CA LEU A 195 3.73 9.75 -14.31
C LEU A 195 3.17 8.75 -15.33
N ALA A 196 3.56 8.87 -16.60
CA ALA A 196 3.14 7.95 -17.65
C ALA A 196 3.70 6.54 -17.45
N GLU A 197 4.98 6.42 -17.09
CA GLU A 197 5.60 5.14 -16.71
C GLU A 197 4.90 4.50 -15.50
N GLY A 198 4.54 5.31 -14.48
CA GLY A 198 3.74 4.87 -13.34
C GLY A 198 2.36 4.32 -13.78
N ALA A 199 1.65 5.08 -14.61
CA ALA A 199 0.36 4.64 -15.16
C ALA A 199 0.47 3.33 -15.96
N GLN A 200 1.52 3.16 -16.76
CA GLN A 200 1.75 1.90 -17.49
C GLN A 200 1.96 0.71 -16.56
N ARG A 201 2.71 0.87 -15.46
CA ARG A 201 2.87 -0.22 -14.48
C ARG A 201 1.54 -0.64 -13.85
N ILE A 202 0.64 0.32 -13.60
CA ILE A 202 -0.72 0.04 -13.14
C ILE A 202 -1.52 -0.72 -14.21
N LEU A 203 -1.49 -0.25 -15.46
CA LEU A 203 -2.19 -0.88 -16.58
C LEU A 203 -1.67 -2.29 -16.93
N ASP A 204 -0.42 -2.58 -16.60
CA ASP A 204 0.19 -3.90 -16.78
C ASP A 204 -0.07 -4.85 -15.59
N GLY A 205 -0.87 -4.43 -14.60
CA GLY A 205 -1.18 -5.23 -13.41
C GLY A 205 0.00 -5.42 -12.44
N LYS A 206 1.04 -4.59 -12.55
CA LYS A 206 2.23 -4.63 -11.67
C LYS A 206 2.03 -3.86 -10.38
N MET A 207 0.95 -3.11 -10.27
CA MET A 207 0.58 -2.33 -9.10
C MET A 207 -0.89 -2.57 -8.77
N VAL A 208 -1.16 -2.72 -7.49
CA VAL A 208 -2.50 -3.05 -6.99
C VAL A 208 -3.11 -1.82 -6.33
N ARG A 209 -4.43 -1.63 -6.48
CA ARG A 209 -5.22 -0.55 -5.84
C ARG A 209 -4.77 0.88 -6.19
N GLN A 210 -4.16 1.09 -7.35
CA GLN A 210 -3.81 2.42 -7.86
C GLN A 210 -4.62 2.72 -9.12
N SER A 211 -5.04 3.97 -9.29
CA SER A 211 -5.70 4.41 -10.51
C SER A 211 -4.66 4.99 -11.48
N PRO A 212 -4.64 4.58 -12.77
CA PRO A 212 -3.81 5.24 -13.76
C PRO A 212 -4.33 6.64 -14.10
N VAL A 213 -5.60 6.95 -13.83
CA VAL A 213 -6.26 8.19 -14.26
C VAL A 213 -5.71 9.41 -13.55
N ASP A 214 -5.44 9.33 -12.24
CA ASP A 214 -4.86 10.45 -11.50
C ASP A 214 -3.47 10.83 -12.03
N SER A 215 -2.67 9.83 -12.38
CA SER A 215 -1.33 10.04 -12.96
C SER A 215 -1.41 10.67 -14.35
N LEU A 216 -2.32 10.17 -15.21
CA LEU A 216 -2.48 10.64 -16.58
C LEU A 216 -3.12 12.03 -16.67
N SER A 217 -4.12 12.31 -15.83
CA SER A 217 -4.76 13.64 -15.75
C SER A 217 -3.77 14.71 -15.30
N LEU A 218 -2.90 14.37 -14.34
CA LEU A 218 -1.81 15.25 -13.94
C LEU A 218 -0.77 15.44 -15.06
N ALA A 219 -0.37 14.36 -15.73
CA ALA A 219 0.56 14.40 -16.86
C ALA A 219 0.05 15.30 -18.00
N GLU A 220 -1.22 15.18 -18.35
CA GLU A 220 -1.90 16.04 -19.33
C GLU A 220 -1.91 17.50 -18.92
N SER A 221 -2.27 17.78 -17.68
CA SER A 221 -2.34 19.14 -17.16
C SER A 221 -0.97 19.82 -17.18
N LEU A 222 0.10 19.07 -16.88
CA LEU A 222 1.48 19.54 -16.97
C LEU A 222 1.92 19.73 -18.42
N GLN A 223 1.67 18.76 -19.29
CA GLN A 223 2.07 18.80 -20.70
C GLN A 223 1.37 19.93 -21.47
N ALA A 224 0.10 20.20 -21.15
CA ALA A 224 -0.68 21.29 -21.75
C ALA A 224 -0.43 22.66 -21.09
N GLY A 225 0.41 22.74 -20.05
CA GLY A 225 0.66 23.98 -19.29
C GLY A 225 -0.53 24.48 -18.47
N LYS A 226 -1.61 23.69 -18.34
CA LYS A 226 -2.79 24.01 -17.50
C LYS A 226 -2.45 24.03 -16.01
N LYS A 227 -1.48 23.23 -15.61
CA LYS A 227 -0.93 23.20 -14.26
C LYS A 227 0.57 23.41 -14.34
N ARG A 228 1.11 24.32 -13.53
CA ARG A 228 2.57 24.44 -13.40
C ARG A 228 3.05 23.41 -12.41
N LEU A 229 4.26 22.90 -12.61
CA LEU A 229 4.85 21.91 -11.72
C LEU A 229 4.93 22.38 -10.27
N ALA A 230 5.18 23.69 -10.07
CA ALA A 230 5.22 24.32 -8.75
C ALA A 230 3.86 24.33 -8.00
N ASP A 231 2.75 24.12 -8.70
CA ASP A 231 1.39 24.09 -8.12
C ASP A 231 0.90 22.65 -7.86
N VAL A 232 1.72 21.63 -8.14
CA VAL A 232 1.40 20.23 -7.89
C VAL A 232 1.72 19.89 -6.44
N LEU A 233 0.72 19.41 -5.69
CA LEU A 233 0.91 18.98 -4.30
C LEU A 233 1.11 17.48 -4.16
N THR A 234 0.63 16.69 -5.11
CA THR A 234 0.74 15.22 -5.04
C THR A 234 1.08 14.67 -6.41
N PHE A 235 2.04 13.75 -6.43
CA PHE A 235 2.37 12.91 -7.57
C PHE A 235 2.03 11.47 -7.20
N PRO A 236 0.91 10.92 -7.71
CA PRO A 236 0.33 9.67 -7.21
C PRO A 236 1.19 8.44 -7.49
N SER A 237 1.81 8.35 -8.67
CA SER A 237 2.70 7.25 -9.04
C SER A 237 3.71 7.73 -10.08
N VAL A 238 4.97 7.87 -9.66
CA VAL A 238 6.07 8.33 -10.50
C VAL A 238 7.10 7.24 -10.60
N VAL A 239 7.59 6.99 -11.82
CA VAL A 239 8.80 6.21 -12.04
C VAL A 239 9.93 7.16 -12.46
N SER A 240 11.09 7.03 -11.82
CA SER A 240 12.32 7.72 -12.23
C SER A 240 13.51 6.80 -12.04
N GLU A 241 14.30 6.60 -13.10
CA GLU A 241 15.45 5.70 -13.09
C GLU A 241 15.11 4.29 -12.55
N GLY A 242 13.90 3.82 -12.87
CA GLY A 242 13.36 2.53 -12.44
C GLY A 242 12.72 2.49 -11.04
N ALA A 243 12.97 3.49 -10.18
CA ALA A 243 12.37 3.60 -8.85
C ALA A 243 10.92 4.09 -8.96
N LEU A 244 10.00 3.41 -8.27
CA LEU A 244 8.57 3.73 -8.25
C LEU A 244 8.21 4.33 -6.89
N PHE A 245 7.58 5.49 -6.89
CA PHE A 245 7.25 6.21 -5.67
C PHE A 245 6.06 7.17 -5.82
N ARG A 246 5.49 7.58 -4.69
CA ARG A 246 4.50 8.66 -4.53
C ARG A 246 5.15 9.84 -3.82
N VAL A 247 4.81 11.05 -4.24
CA VAL A 247 5.27 12.28 -3.56
C VAL A 247 4.07 13.08 -3.09
N SER A 248 4.12 13.53 -1.84
CA SER A 248 3.22 14.53 -1.28
C SER A 248 4.04 15.73 -0.82
N LEU A 249 3.70 16.91 -1.32
CA LEU A 249 4.36 18.17 -1.00
C LEU A 249 3.52 18.98 -0.02
N PRO A 250 4.15 19.82 0.83
CA PRO A 250 3.40 20.70 1.72
C PRO A 250 2.59 21.73 0.92
N LYS A 251 1.44 22.13 1.47
CA LYS A 251 0.55 23.12 0.84
C LYS A 251 1.22 24.47 0.58
N VAL A 252 2.22 24.82 1.40
CA VAL A 252 2.99 26.06 1.29
C VAL A 252 4.47 25.69 1.25
N LEU A 253 5.12 26.01 0.13
CA LEU A 253 6.57 25.86 -0.01
C LEU A 253 7.27 27.12 0.51
N PRO A 254 8.38 26.99 1.26
CA PRO A 254 9.19 28.13 1.64
C PRO A 254 9.84 28.77 0.40
N LYS A 255 10.15 30.08 0.47
CA LYS A 255 10.78 30.81 -0.65
C LYS A 255 12.11 30.19 -1.10
N SER A 256 12.87 29.61 -0.17
CA SER A 256 14.12 28.90 -0.46
C SER A 256 13.92 27.60 -1.25
N ARG A 257 12.66 27.10 -1.32
CA ARG A 257 12.28 25.77 -1.81
C ARG A 257 13.07 24.63 -1.18
N ARG A 258 13.58 24.84 0.04
CA ARG A 258 14.17 23.81 0.88
C ARG A 258 13.13 23.30 1.85
N VAL A 259 12.79 22.00 1.79
CA VAL A 259 11.78 21.37 2.66
C VAL A 259 12.36 20.15 3.34
N ASP A 260 11.98 19.91 4.58
CA ASP A 260 12.27 18.63 5.22
C ASP A 260 11.50 17.52 4.51
N VAL A 261 12.13 16.34 4.40
CA VAL A 261 11.60 15.22 3.63
C VAL A 261 11.52 14.00 4.52
N LEU A 262 10.35 13.38 4.60
CA LEU A 262 10.16 12.03 5.14
C LEU A 262 10.14 11.04 3.97
N VAL A 263 11.06 10.09 3.96
CA VAL A 263 11.05 8.96 3.03
C VAL A 263 10.53 7.72 3.73
N CYS A 264 9.46 7.13 3.21
CA CYS A 264 8.84 5.91 3.70
C CYS A 264 9.08 4.77 2.71
N VAL A 265 9.72 3.68 3.15
CA VAL A 265 9.96 2.49 2.31
C VAL A 265 9.02 1.37 2.72
N ALA A 266 8.15 0.97 1.80
CA ALA A 266 7.14 -0.05 2.06
C ALA A 266 7.76 -1.45 2.26
N ALA A 267 7.06 -2.29 3.02
CA ALA A 267 7.38 -3.70 3.11
C ALA A 267 6.95 -4.44 1.84
N SER A 268 7.65 -5.52 1.49
CA SER A 268 7.27 -6.38 0.36
C SER A 268 5.83 -6.88 0.49
N GLY A 269 5.04 -6.70 -0.57
CA GLY A 269 3.64 -7.11 -0.59
C GLY A 269 2.66 -6.14 0.08
N PHE A 270 3.12 -4.95 0.46
CA PHE A 270 2.30 -3.78 0.79
C PHE A 270 2.44 -2.72 -0.30
N SER A 271 1.43 -1.88 -0.48
CA SER A 271 1.54 -0.78 -1.42
C SER A 271 2.28 0.38 -0.76
N PHE A 272 3.20 1.04 -1.47
CA PHE A 272 3.76 2.32 -0.99
C PHE A 272 2.69 3.39 -0.76
N SER A 273 1.55 3.31 -1.44
CA SER A 273 0.41 4.21 -1.17
C SER A 273 -0.27 3.95 0.17
N ASP A 274 -0.03 2.82 0.84
CA ASP A 274 -0.60 2.53 2.16
C ASP A 274 -0.13 3.54 3.23
N TYR A 275 1.03 4.20 3.06
CA TYR A 275 1.43 5.32 3.95
C TYR A 275 0.55 6.56 3.84
N ALA A 276 -0.08 6.75 2.68
CA ALA A 276 -1.00 7.86 2.43
C ALA A 276 -2.45 7.51 2.72
N ASP A 277 -2.83 6.24 2.50
CA ASP A 277 -4.23 5.83 2.46
C ASP A 277 -4.62 4.86 3.60
N ALA A 278 -3.65 4.14 4.19
CA ALA A 278 -3.81 3.18 5.28
C ALA A 278 -2.87 3.53 6.46
N TYR A 279 -2.49 2.55 7.29
CA TYR A 279 -1.67 2.76 8.49
C TYR A 279 -2.19 3.91 9.39
N GLY A 280 -3.37 3.70 9.97
CA GLY A 280 -4.08 4.71 10.76
C GLY A 280 -4.79 5.71 9.86
N ARG A 281 -5.37 5.27 8.73
CA ARG A 281 -6.10 6.12 7.77
C ARG A 281 -5.25 7.28 7.21
N GLY A 282 -4.02 6.99 6.84
CA GLY A 282 -3.06 7.95 6.29
C GLY A 282 -2.41 8.83 7.36
N ALA A 283 -2.35 8.37 8.62
CA ALA A 283 -1.81 9.16 9.73
C ALA A 283 -0.38 9.64 9.45
N ILE A 284 0.46 8.82 8.82
CA ILE A 284 1.84 9.19 8.48
C ILE A 284 1.88 10.39 7.52
N ALA A 285 1.10 10.33 6.43
CA ALA A 285 1.01 11.45 5.48
C ALA A 285 0.42 12.72 6.12
N GLN A 286 -0.59 12.57 6.99
CA GLN A 286 -1.18 13.70 7.71
C GLN A 286 -0.18 14.37 8.64
N GLN A 287 0.59 13.59 9.41
CA GLN A 287 1.60 14.09 10.33
C GLN A 287 2.75 14.81 9.59
N ALA A 288 3.20 14.28 8.45
CA ALA A 288 4.18 14.95 7.60
C ALA A 288 3.63 16.29 7.06
N ALA A 289 2.40 16.29 6.55
CA ALA A 289 1.77 17.49 6.01
C ALA A 289 1.56 18.59 7.08
N GLN A 290 1.18 18.23 8.30
CA GLN A 290 1.03 19.15 9.43
C GLN A 290 2.32 19.90 9.77
N ARG A 291 3.48 19.28 9.52
CA ARG A 291 4.81 19.87 9.76
C ARG A 291 5.35 20.65 8.56
N GLY A 292 4.61 20.68 7.45
CA GLY A 292 5.10 21.25 6.21
C GLY A 292 6.21 20.43 5.56
N TRP A 293 6.29 19.12 5.85
CA TRP A 293 7.28 18.23 5.25
C TRP A 293 6.79 17.69 3.92
N ALA A 294 7.73 17.42 3.01
CA ALA A 294 7.45 16.54 1.89
C ALA A 294 7.48 15.08 2.37
N MET A 295 6.63 14.24 1.79
CA MET A 295 6.66 12.80 1.99
C MET A 295 6.91 12.10 0.66
N ILE A 296 7.85 11.16 0.65
CA ILE A 296 8.11 10.27 -0.48
C ILE A 296 7.86 8.84 0.00
N ALA A 297 6.87 8.16 -0.57
CA ALA A 297 6.62 6.75 -0.29
C ALA A 297 7.12 5.89 -1.45
N ILE A 298 7.95 4.89 -1.16
CA ILE A 298 8.73 4.15 -2.16
C ILE A 298 8.35 2.67 -2.15
N GLU A 299 8.16 2.10 -3.35
CA GLU A 299 8.07 0.66 -3.57
C GLU A 299 9.49 0.05 -3.45
N PRO A 300 9.70 -0.97 -2.61
CA PRO A 300 11.00 -1.64 -2.54
C PRO A 300 11.31 -2.36 -3.87
N GLY A 301 12.59 -2.45 -4.25
CA GLY A 301 13.05 -3.37 -5.30
C GLY A 301 13.99 -2.78 -6.33
N ALA A 302 13.99 -1.46 -6.57
CA ALA A 302 15.04 -0.83 -7.36
C ALA A 302 16.21 -0.40 -6.46
N PRO A 303 17.48 -0.69 -6.83
CA PRO A 303 18.63 -0.19 -6.09
C PRO A 303 18.67 1.33 -6.04
N HIS A 304 19.05 1.89 -4.89
CA HIS A 304 19.18 3.34 -4.66
C HIS A 304 17.88 4.11 -4.94
N SER A 305 16.73 3.49 -4.65
CA SER A 305 15.43 4.11 -4.89
C SER A 305 15.25 5.39 -4.10
N VAL A 306 15.76 5.45 -2.87
CA VAL A 306 15.70 6.67 -2.04
C VAL A 306 16.45 7.81 -2.71
N SER A 307 17.70 7.58 -3.12
CA SER A 307 18.52 8.59 -3.79
C SER A 307 17.92 9.07 -5.12
N LYS A 308 17.35 8.14 -5.91
CA LYS A 308 16.68 8.47 -7.17
C LYS A 308 15.43 9.33 -6.97
N ALA A 309 14.62 9.02 -5.97
CA ALA A 309 13.43 9.81 -5.66
C ALA A 309 13.78 11.22 -5.14
N LEU A 310 14.82 11.33 -4.30
CA LEU A 310 15.33 12.62 -3.82
C LEU A 310 15.91 13.47 -4.97
N ARG A 311 16.68 12.87 -5.88
CA ARG A 311 17.15 13.56 -7.10
C ARG A 311 15.99 14.03 -7.96
N TRP A 312 14.99 13.17 -8.19
CA TRP A 312 13.80 13.56 -8.94
C TRP A 312 13.10 14.77 -8.30
N LEU A 313 12.97 14.80 -6.96
CA LEU A 313 12.39 15.93 -6.24
C LEU A 313 13.17 17.23 -6.48
N GLU A 314 14.51 17.17 -6.47
CA GLU A 314 15.37 18.33 -6.73
C GLU A 314 15.36 18.75 -8.20
N ASP A 315 15.73 17.84 -9.10
CA ASP A 315 15.94 18.11 -10.53
C ASP A 315 14.63 18.43 -11.26
N THR A 316 13.56 17.71 -10.92
CA THR A 316 12.26 17.88 -11.58
C THR A 316 11.46 18.97 -10.88
N CYS A 317 11.23 18.88 -9.58
CA CYS A 317 10.34 19.83 -8.89
C CYS A 317 11.05 21.13 -8.46
N GLY A 318 12.38 21.20 -8.51
CA GLY A 318 13.16 22.33 -8.01
C GLY A 318 13.09 22.46 -6.48
N ILE A 319 12.91 21.34 -5.78
CA ILE A 319 12.74 21.30 -4.32
C ILE A 319 13.97 20.64 -3.70
N LYS A 320 14.71 21.38 -2.89
CA LYS A 320 15.92 20.89 -2.23
C LYS A 320 15.55 20.19 -0.92
N PRO A 321 16.01 18.95 -0.69
CA PRO A 321 15.87 18.34 0.63
C PRO A 321 16.55 19.20 1.71
N GLY A 322 15.84 19.45 2.80
CA GLY A 322 16.33 20.06 4.03
C GLY A 322 16.91 18.97 4.91
N ARG A 323 16.24 18.69 6.03
CA ARG A 323 16.50 17.51 6.85
C ARG A 323 15.83 16.29 6.23
N LEU A 324 16.56 15.18 6.19
CA LEU A 324 16.05 13.92 5.67
C LEU A 324 15.70 12.99 6.83
N PHE A 325 14.42 12.64 6.92
CA PHE A 325 13.90 11.63 7.83
C PHE A 325 13.61 10.36 7.05
N LEU A 326 14.04 9.22 7.58
CA LEU A 326 13.85 7.93 6.94
C LEU A 326 12.93 7.06 7.78
N MET A 327 12.09 6.27 7.14
CA MET A 327 11.16 5.35 7.79
C MET A 327 11.01 4.08 6.95
N GLY A 328 11.11 2.91 7.58
CA GLY A 328 10.83 1.64 6.92
C GLY A 328 10.08 0.67 7.83
N HIS A 329 9.23 -0.16 7.24
CA HIS A 329 8.45 -1.19 7.93
C HIS A 329 8.92 -2.59 7.49
N GLY A 330 9.22 -3.49 8.43
CA GLY A 330 9.62 -4.87 8.11
C GLY A 330 10.79 -4.91 7.13
N ALA A 331 10.60 -5.62 6.01
CA ALA A 331 11.57 -5.69 4.91
C ALA A 331 11.87 -4.33 4.25
N GLY A 332 10.95 -3.36 4.34
CA GLY A 332 11.19 -1.98 3.91
C GLY A 332 12.19 -1.25 4.81
N GLY A 333 12.27 -1.62 6.09
CA GLY A 333 13.34 -1.20 6.99
C GLY A 333 14.70 -1.73 6.55
N ASP A 334 14.77 -3.01 6.17
CA ASP A 334 16.01 -3.63 5.67
C ASP A 334 16.47 -3.01 4.34
N ALA A 335 15.52 -2.73 3.43
CA ALA A 335 15.80 -2.04 2.17
C ALA A 335 16.27 -0.61 2.38
N LEU A 336 15.65 0.11 3.33
CA LEU A 336 16.07 1.46 3.71
C LEU A 336 17.52 1.47 4.21
N VAL A 337 17.88 0.50 5.06
CA VAL A 337 19.23 0.35 5.60
C VAL A 337 20.28 0.21 4.51
N SER A 338 19.96 -0.55 3.46
CA SER A 338 20.85 -0.75 2.31
C SER A 338 21.07 0.53 1.49
N ASP A 339 20.04 1.38 1.39
CA ASP A 339 20.13 2.65 0.67
C ASP A 339 20.78 3.75 1.52
N ALA A 340 20.67 3.69 2.85
CA ALA A 340 21.09 4.75 3.77
C ALA A 340 22.59 5.04 3.76
N GLU A 341 23.44 4.07 3.41
CA GLU A 341 24.90 4.27 3.33
C GLU A 341 25.32 5.32 2.30
N ALA A 342 24.52 5.50 1.24
CA ALA A 342 24.79 6.46 0.17
C ALA A 342 24.14 7.83 0.41
N LEU A 343 23.36 8.00 1.49
CA LEU A 343 22.62 9.21 1.77
C LEU A 343 23.42 10.18 2.63
N THR A 344 23.29 11.47 2.33
CA THR A 344 23.84 12.55 3.15
C THR A 344 22.70 13.38 3.74
N GLY A 345 22.94 14.00 4.90
CA GLY A 345 21.94 14.87 5.55
C GLY A 345 20.78 14.14 6.23
N VAL A 346 20.93 12.85 6.53
CA VAL A 346 19.96 12.08 7.34
C VAL A 346 19.92 12.67 8.75
N ALA A 347 18.78 13.21 9.12
CA ALA A 347 18.54 13.79 10.45
C ALA A 347 18.12 12.73 11.47
N ALA A 348 17.32 11.75 11.04
CA ALA A 348 16.95 10.58 11.85
C ALA A 348 16.37 9.46 10.99
N SER A 349 16.34 8.26 11.56
CA SER A 349 15.71 7.09 10.94
C SER A 349 14.73 6.42 11.89
N ALA A 350 13.68 5.82 11.34
CA ALA A 350 12.72 5.01 12.06
C ALA A 350 12.60 3.61 11.42
N ILE A 351 12.77 2.57 12.24
CA ILE A 351 12.63 1.18 11.80
C ILE A 351 11.49 0.55 12.60
N LEU A 352 10.40 0.23 11.91
CA LEU A 352 9.17 -0.28 12.52
C LEU A 352 9.00 -1.76 12.17
N GLY A 353 8.81 -2.62 13.16
CA GLY A 353 8.82 -4.07 12.99
C GLY A 353 10.14 -4.56 12.39
N PRO A 354 11.31 -4.32 13.02
CA PRO A 354 12.59 -4.70 12.44
C PRO A 354 12.71 -6.21 12.23
N ASN A 355 13.23 -6.60 11.06
CA ASN A 355 13.68 -7.97 10.76
C ASN A 355 15.21 -8.11 10.87
N LEU A 356 15.93 -7.00 10.71
CA LEU A 356 17.37 -6.90 10.94
C LEU A 356 17.74 -6.92 12.42
N SER A 357 18.91 -7.47 12.71
CA SER A 357 19.51 -7.48 14.05
C SER A 357 20.72 -6.55 14.20
N GLN A 358 21.08 -5.85 13.13
CA GLN A 358 22.29 -5.02 13.02
C GLN A 358 21.99 -3.79 12.19
N LEU A 359 22.63 -2.68 12.53
CA LEU A 359 22.56 -1.43 11.77
C LEU A 359 23.94 -1.09 11.21
N PRO A 360 24.04 -0.58 9.97
CA PRO A 360 25.29 -0.10 9.40
C PRO A 360 25.76 1.14 10.15
N ALA A 361 27.06 1.41 10.04
CA ALA A 361 27.69 2.56 10.70
C ALA A 361 27.04 3.90 10.31
N SER A 362 26.56 4.03 9.07
CA SER A 362 25.85 5.22 8.57
C SER A 362 24.59 5.53 9.36
N LEU A 363 23.74 4.53 9.63
CA LEU A 363 22.55 4.72 10.47
C LEU A 363 22.91 4.90 11.94
N LEU A 364 23.95 4.21 12.41
CA LEU A 364 24.44 4.38 13.77
C LEU A 364 25.02 5.79 14.02
N ALA A 365 25.39 6.55 12.99
CA ALA A 365 25.91 7.91 13.14
C ALA A 365 24.82 8.96 13.43
N HIS A 366 23.55 8.60 13.36
CA HIS A 366 22.42 9.51 13.51
C HIS A 366 21.41 8.98 14.54
N PRO A 367 20.47 9.83 15.01
CA PRO A 367 19.38 9.41 15.86
C PRO A 367 18.50 8.32 15.22
N VAL A 368 18.11 7.32 16.01
CA VAL A 368 17.31 6.17 15.53
C VAL A 368 16.12 5.91 16.44
N PHE A 369 14.93 5.86 15.86
CA PHE A 369 13.71 5.34 16.47
C PHE A 369 13.49 3.89 16.03
N ILE A 370 13.26 2.99 16.97
CA ILE A 370 12.94 1.61 16.65
C ILE A 370 11.68 1.21 17.41
N ALA A 371 10.68 0.71 16.70
CA ALA A 371 9.47 0.21 17.32
C ALA A 371 9.11 -1.20 16.88
N ALA A 372 8.62 -1.98 17.83
CA ALA A 372 8.08 -3.31 17.59
C ALA A 372 6.96 -3.58 18.58
N GLY A 373 5.85 -4.13 18.10
CA GLY A 373 4.76 -4.54 18.95
C GLY A 373 5.19 -5.53 20.03
N LYS A 374 4.59 -5.48 21.23
CA LYS A 374 4.87 -6.50 22.26
C LYS A 374 4.34 -7.89 21.89
N ASN A 375 3.36 -7.96 21.01
CA ASN A 375 2.80 -9.21 20.47
C ASN A 375 3.37 -9.53 19.08
N ASP A 376 4.50 -8.93 18.69
CA ASP A 376 5.20 -9.20 17.43
C ASP A 376 6.31 -10.26 17.64
N PRO A 377 6.10 -11.52 17.26
CA PRO A 377 7.10 -12.57 17.41
C PRO A 377 8.23 -12.47 16.37
N PHE A 378 8.03 -11.74 15.27
CA PHE A 378 9.04 -11.63 14.19
C PHE A 378 10.15 -10.69 14.59
N SER A 379 9.82 -9.63 15.32
CA SER A 379 10.78 -8.64 15.78
C SER A 379 11.38 -8.93 17.16
N GLU A 380 10.99 -10.00 17.87
CA GLU A 380 11.47 -10.25 19.22
C GLU A 380 13.00 -10.41 19.31
N GLN A 381 13.57 -11.32 18.51
CA GLN A 381 15.02 -11.53 18.45
C GLN A 381 15.77 -10.33 17.85
N PRO A 382 15.34 -9.75 16.70
CA PRO A 382 15.82 -8.47 16.20
C PRO A 382 15.92 -7.37 17.27
N MET A 383 14.82 -7.12 17.99
CA MET A 383 14.73 -6.09 19.02
C MET A 383 15.67 -6.35 20.19
N ALA A 384 15.79 -7.59 20.65
CA ALA A 384 16.72 -7.92 21.73
C ALA A 384 18.17 -7.57 21.36
N LYS A 385 18.59 -7.91 20.13
CA LYS A 385 19.94 -7.61 19.62
C LYS A 385 20.15 -6.11 19.40
N LEU A 386 19.16 -5.42 18.82
CA LEU A 386 19.22 -3.97 18.62
C LEU A 386 19.25 -3.20 19.96
N THR A 387 18.53 -3.69 20.97
CA THR A 387 18.54 -3.10 22.32
C THR A 387 19.94 -3.15 22.93
N GLU A 388 20.63 -4.29 22.83
CA GLU A 388 22.00 -4.40 23.33
C GLU A 388 22.98 -3.56 22.49
N LEU A 389 22.85 -3.60 21.16
CA LEU A 389 23.69 -2.80 20.25
C LEU A 389 23.60 -1.29 20.54
N LEU A 390 22.42 -0.79 20.89
CA LEU A 390 22.14 0.63 21.07
C LEU A 390 22.17 1.07 22.54
N LYS A 391 22.55 0.18 23.45
CA LYS A 391 22.56 0.42 24.88
C LYS A 391 23.45 1.62 25.24
N GLY A 392 22.90 2.54 26.03
CA GLY A 392 23.59 3.73 26.49
C GLY A 392 23.61 4.90 25.51
N ARG A 393 23.08 4.75 24.30
CA ARG A 393 22.87 5.86 23.37
C ARG A 393 21.69 6.73 23.82
N LYS A 394 21.88 8.06 23.77
CA LYS A 394 20.87 9.05 24.16
C LYS A 394 20.00 9.53 22.99
N ASP A 395 20.47 9.29 21.77
CA ASP A 395 19.83 9.64 20.52
C ASP A 395 19.06 8.46 19.91
N VAL A 396 18.75 7.45 20.73
CA VAL A 396 17.98 6.28 20.34
C VAL A 396 16.73 6.20 21.20
N GLU A 397 15.60 5.91 20.56
CA GLU A 397 14.36 5.57 21.25
C GLU A 397 13.88 4.19 20.82
N LEU A 398 13.66 3.31 21.81
CA LEU A 398 13.10 1.98 21.62
C LEU A 398 11.66 1.97 22.15
N PHE A 399 10.69 1.83 21.26
CA PHE A 399 9.27 1.90 21.60
C PHE A 399 8.59 0.54 21.42
N ARG A 400 7.96 0.01 22.47
CA ARG A 400 7.26 -1.27 22.42
C ARG A 400 5.78 -1.10 22.80
N PRO A 401 4.90 -0.78 21.84
CA PRO A 401 3.48 -0.61 22.12
C PRO A 401 2.86 -1.92 22.61
N GLU A 402 2.02 -1.81 23.64
CA GLU A 402 1.19 -2.91 24.14
C GLU A 402 0.14 -3.32 23.11
N ARG A 403 -0.25 -4.60 23.10
CA ARG A 403 -1.38 -5.12 22.29
C ARG A 403 -1.24 -4.79 20.80
N CYS A 404 -0.01 -4.87 20.32
CA CYS A 404 0.37 -4.53 18.96
C CYS A 404 1.24 -5.66 18.43
N GLU A 405 0.95 -6.08 17.21
CA GLU A 405 1.73 -7.05 16.47
C GLU A 405 2.49 -6.36 15.32
N HIS A 406 3.06 -7.15 14.40
CA HIS A 406 3.96 -6.68 13.36
C HIS A 406 3.30 -5.71 12.37
N LEU A 407 2.11 -6.04 11.87
CA LEU A 407 1.45 -5.31 10.79
C LEU A 407 0.89 -3.96 11.23
N MET A 408 0.45 -3.86 12.49
CA MET A 408 -0.19 -2.67 13.05
C MET A 408 0.78 -1.72 13.78
N VAL A 409 2.07 -2.05 13.84
CA VAL A 409 3.08 -1.21 14.51
C VAL A 409 3.23 0.16 13.83
N VAL A 410 3.06 0.24 12.51
CA VAL A 410 3.18 1.49 11.77
C VAL A 410 2.13 2.51 12.20
N ALA A 411 0.86 2.10 12.24
CA ALA A 411 -0.23 2.94 12.71
C ALA A 411 -0.05 3.33 14.19
N THR A 412 0.33 2.34 15.02
CA THR A 412 0.40 2.51 16.47
C THR A 412 1.59 3.36 16.93
N ALA A 413 2.75 3.24 16.27
CA ALA A 413 3.97 3.93 16.65
C ALA A 413 4.15 5.29 15.95
N GLY A 414 3.34 5.59 14.93
CA GLY A 414 3.51 6.78 14.09
C GLY A 414 3.58 8.09 14.89
N GLU A 415 2.66 8.32 15.83
CA GLU A 415 2.66 9.54 16.65
C GLU A 415 3.94 9.66 17.48
N GLN A 416 4.38 8.58 18.12
CA GLN A 416 5.59 8.58 18.95
C GLN A 416 6.85 8.78 18.10
N MET A 417 6.93 8.16 16.92
CA MET A 417 8.00 8.38 15.96
C MET A 417 8.12 9.86 15.55
N PHE A 418 7.01 10.51 15.24
CA PHE A 418 7.04 11.93 14.90
C PHE A 418 7.43 12.81 16.09
N LYS A 419 6.99 12.50 17.32
CA LYS A 419 7.46 13.18 18.54
C LYS A 419 8.98 13.06 18.70
N PHE A 420 9.55 11.89 18.43
CA PHE A 420 10.99 11.68 18.43
C PHE A 420 11.67 12.55 17.36
N PHE A 421 11.18 12.56 16.12
CA PHE A 421 11.75 13.41 15.06
C PHE A 421 11.66 14.91 15.38
N ASP A 422 10.58 15.37 16.01
CA ASP A 422 10.38 16.78 16.37
C ASP A 422 11.40 17.26 17.42
N GLN A 423 11.83 16.38 18.33
CA GLN A 423 12.82 16.71 19.36
C GLN A 423 14.21 17.02 18.77
N LEU A 424 14.50 16.49 17.59
CA LEU A 424 15.75 16.71 16.86
C LEU A 424 15.74 18.01 16.05
N GLY A 425 14.59 18.69 16.00
CA GLY A 425 14.38 19.94 15.26
C GLY A 425 14.43 21.22 16.07
N ARG A 426 14.96 21.17 17.29
CA ARG A 426 15.19 22.35 18.13
C ARG A 426 16.67 22.66 18.27
#